data_AF-A0A1W1CCG4-F1
#
_entry.id   AF-A0A1W1CCG4-F1
#
_cell.length_a   1.000
_cell.length_b   1.000
_cell.length_c   1.000
_cell.angle_alpha   90.00
_cell.angle_beta   90.00
_cell.angle_gamma   90.00
#
_symmetry.space_group_name_H-M   'P 1'
#
loop_
_entity.id
_entity.type
_entity.pdbx_description
1 polymer ?
#
loop_
_entity_poly.entity_id
_entity_poly.type
_entity_poly.pdbx_seq_one_letter_code
_entity_poly.pdbx_strand_id
1 'polypeptide(L)'
;MTIEEFITTIQNEGISTNITLLIWFCIYLYIAWAISVHRITILGPNSVAKFGDVLPNKRIGRYLLVIFLLLIISFVFALINGIISSFLPQTMLITGIITNLIMFYFLIKVSLKFPAIAIDNKDNIKVNLATGQISSLFLILVLFPFLFSVGLVYIIQLLGDNIFISTLSFLIQFFVSYWSIVSLSLCHQELQSQDIS
;
A
#
# COMPACT_ATOMS: atom_id res chain seq x y z
N MET A 1 -31.78 -18.71 24.63
CA MET A 1 -30.94 -18.57 23.43
C MET A 1 -29.59 -19.19 23.75
N THR A 2 -29.39 -20.42 23.28
CA THR A 2 -28.09 -21.10 23.43
C THR A 2 -27.08 -20.51 22.44
N ILE A 3 -25.78 -20.69 22.69
CA ILE A 3 -24.71 -20.16 21.83
C ILE A 3 -24.84 -20.68 20.39
N GLU A 4 -25.35 -21.89 20.20
CA GLU A 4 -25.65 -22.48 18.89
C GLU A 4 -26.83 -21.80 18.17
N GLU A 5 -27.87 -21.37 18.90
CA GLU A 5 -28.98 -20.58 18.33
C GLU A 5 -28.52 -19.18 17.92
N PHE A 6 -27.58 -18.57 18.65
CA PHE A 6 -27.03 -17.26 18.29
C PHE A 6 -26.17 -17.34 17.01
N ILE A 7 -25.33 -18.37 16.88
CA ILE A 7 -24.47 -18.59 15.71
C ILE A 7 -25.30 -18.90 14.46
N THR A 8 -26.35 -19.70 14.59
CA THR A 8 -27.25 -20.04 13.47
C THR A 8 -28.12 -18.85 13.04
N THR A 9 -28.51 -17.98 13.96
CA THR A 9 -29.25 -16.74 13.62
C THR A 9 -28.37 -15.75 12.85
N ILE A 10 -27.09 -15.60 13.24
CA ILE A 10 -26.12 -14.73 12.53
C ILE A 10 -25.79 -15.27 11.13
N GLN A 11 -25.72 -16.59 10.96
CA GLN A 11 -25.52 -17.20 9.63
C GLN A 11 -26.74 -17.04 8.71
N ASN A 12 -27.96 -16.96 9.26
CA ASN A 12 -29.21 -16.87 8.49
C ASN A 12 -29.63 -15.44 8.11
N GLU A 13 -29.11 -14.38 8.75
CA GLU A 13 -29.56 -12.99 8.51
C GLU A 13 -28.79 -12.19 7.44
N GLY A 14 -27.98 -12.81 6.58
CA GLY A 14 -27.32 -12.09 5.46
C GLY A 14 -26.18 -11.14 5.88
N ILE A 15 -25.69 -11.28 7.12
CA ILE A 15 -24.62 -10.46 7.72
C ILE A 15 -23.27 -10.67 6.99
N SER A 16 -22.98 -11.87 6.49
CA SER A 16 -21.73 -12.18 5.77
C SER A 16 -21.60 -11.42 4.44
N THR A 17 -22.71 -11.29 3.70
CA THR A 17 -22.79 -10.49 2.47
C THR A 17 -22.60 -9.00 2.72
N ASN A 18 -23.18 -8.48 3.81
CA ASN A 18 -23.04 -7.07 4.19
C ASN A 18 -21.60 -6.72 4.61
N ILE A 19 -20.91 -7.60 5.34
CA ILE A 19 -19.51 -7.41 5.71
C ILE A 19 -18.60 -7.46 4.48
N THR A 20 -18.85 -8.39 3.55
CA THR A 20 -18.07 -8.50 2.31
C THR A 20 -18.24 -7.25 1.45
N LEU A 21 -19.46 -6.77 1.28
CA LEU A 21 -19.74 -5.53 0.55
C LEU A 21 -19.09 -4.32 1.22
N LEU A 22 -19.13 -4.23 2.55
CA LEU A 22 -18.47 -3.17 3.31
C LEU A 22 -16.96 -3.16 3.06
N ILE A 23 -16.30 -4.33 3.06
CA ILE A 23 -14.87 -4.43 2.77
C ILE A 23 -14.56 -3.91 1.35
N TRP A 24 -15.33 -4.33 0.35
CA TRP A 24 -15.17 -3.85 -1.02
C TRP A 24 -15.36 -2.35 -1.13
N PHE A 25 -16.34 -1.79 -0.40
CA PHE A 25 -16.58 -0.36 -0.35
C PHE A 25 -15.42 0.40 0.31
N CYS A 26 -14.85 -0.11 1.40
CA CYS A 26 -13.67 0.46 2.04
C CYS A 26 -12.44 0.44 1.11
N ILE A 27 -12.21 -0.65 0.37
CA ILE A 27 -11.15 -0.74 -0.63
C ILE A 27 -11.36 0.30 -1.73
N TYR A 28 -12.60 0.42 -2.22
CA TYR A 28 -12.94 1.41 -3.24
C TYR A 28 -12.69 2.85 -2.77
N LEU A 29 -13.13 3.19 -1.55
CA LEU A 29 -12.88 4.50 -0.94
C LEU A 29 -11.38 4.78 -0.78
N TYR A 30 -10.61 3.79 -0.33
CA TYR A 30 -9.17 3.92 -0.19
C TYR A 30 -8.49 4.19 -1.54
N ILE A 31 -8.89 3.48 -2.61
CA ILE A 31 -8.33 3.69 -3.95
C ILE A 31 -8.71 5.07 -4.50
N ALA A 32 -9.98 5.48 -4.33
CA ALA A 32 -10.43 6.80 -4.76
C ALA A 32 -9.66 7.92 -4.04
N TRP A 33 -9.43 7.75 -2.74
CA TRP A 33 -8.61 8.66 -1.95
C TRP A 33 -7.16 8.69 -2.43
N ALA A 34 -6.51 7.53 -2.59
CA ALA A 34 -5.12 7.44 -3.04
C ALA A 34 -4.90 8.09 -4.43
N ILE A 35 -5.80 7.83 -5.38
CA ILE A 35 -5.76 8.47 -6.71
C ILE A 35 -5.87 9.99 -6.58
N SER A 36 -6.76 10.48 -5.71
CA SER A 36 -6.94 11.91 -5.50
C SER A 36 -5.68 12.57 -4.94
N VAL A 37 -5.03 11.94 -3.95
CA VAL A 37 -3.78 12.42 -3.37
C VAL A 37 -2.65 12.42 -4.40
N HIS A 38 -2.50 11.33 -5.18
CA HIS A 38 -1.53 11.29 -6.28
C HIS A 38 -1.73 12.42 -7.29
N ARG A 39 -2.97 12.66 -7.72
CA ARG A 39 -3.27 13.72 -8.70
C ARG A 39 -3.05 15.11 -8.15
N ILE A 40 -3.46 15.40 -6.91
CA ILE A 40 -3.21 16.70 -6.27
C ILE A 40 -1.71 16.94 -6.16
N THR A 41 -0.95 15.94 -5.73
CA THR A 41 0.50 16.08 -5.54
C THR A 41 1.21 16.33 -6.87
N ILE A 42 0.79 15.65 -7.95
CA ILE A 42 1.48 15.73 -9.24
C ILE A 42 1.01 16.90 -10.11
N LEU A 43 -0.30 17.11 -10.21
CA LEU A 43 -0.93 18.06 -11.14
C LEU A 43 -1.30 19.39 -10.45
N GLY A 44 -1.29 19.43 -9.12
CA GLY A 44 -1.61 20.63 -8.34
C GLY A 44 -2.97 21.24 -8.72
N PRO A 45 -3.04 22.54 -9.08
CA PRO A 45 -4.28 23.23 -9.47
C PRO A 45 -5.00 22.59 -10.66
N ASN A 46 -4.25 22.02 -11.61
CA ASN A 46 -4.81 21.37 -12.81
C ASN A 46 -5.51 20.04 -12.47
N SER A 47 -5.29 19.50 -11.27
CA SER A 47 -6.03 18.35 -10.73
C SER A 47 -7.48 18.72 -10.42
N VAL A 48 -7.67 19.85 -9.72
CA VAL A 48 -8.96 20.33 -9.17
C VAL A 48 -10.00 20.54 -10.27
N ALA A 49 -9.55 21.04 -11.43
CA ALA A 49 -10.40 21.28 -12.60
C ALA A 49 -10.97 20.01 -13.25
N LYS A 50 -10.41 18.82 -12.97
CA LYS A 50 -10.81 17.53 -13.55
C LYS A 50 -11.22 16.49 -12.49
N PHE A 51 -11.75 16.93 -11.35
CA PHE A 51 -12.27 16.03 -10.30
C PHE A 51 -13.59 15.34 -10.66
N GLY A 52 -14.32 15.82 -11.67
CA GLY A 52 -15.59 15.22 -12.10
C GLY A 52 -15.47 13.81 -12.71
N ASP A 53 -14.26 13.36 -13.04
CA ASP A 53 -14.00 12.12 -13.77
C ASP A 53 -13.53 10.96 -12.85
N VAL A 54 -14.05 10.94 -11.61
CA VAL A 54 -13.70 10.00 -10.52
C VAL A 54 -14.76 8.88 -10.34
N LEU A 55 -15.79 8.87 -11.19
CA LEU A 55 -16.70 7.72 -11.39
C LEU A 55 -15.90 6.46 -11.82
N PRO A 56 -16.46 5.24 -11.78
CA PRO A 56 -15.74 3.99 -12.08
C PRO A 56 -15.09 4.03 -13.48
N ASN A 57 -13.85 4.48 -13.49
CA ASN A 57 -13.08 4.76 -14.69
C ASN A 57 -12.04 3.65 -14.85
N LYS A 58 -11.49 3.48 -16.05
CA LYS A 58 -10.42 2.50 -16.35
C LYS A 58 -9.21 2.66 -15.42
N ARG A 59 -9.06 3.82 -14.75
CA ARG A 59 -8.06 4.08 -13.70
C ARG A 59 -8.21 3.16 -12.49
N ILE A 60 -9.42 3.05 -11.93
CA ILE A 60 -9.67 2.24 -10.73
C ILE A 60 -9.42 0.77 -11.03
N GLY A 61 -9.86 0.28 -12.20
CA GLY A 61 -9.58 -1.08 -12.64
C GLY A 61 -8.08 -1.39 -12.80
N ARG A 62 -7.31 -0.47 -13.40
CA ARG A 62 -5.85 -0.60 -13.49
C ARG A 62 -5.18 -0.56 -12.11
N TYR A 63 -5.65 0.32 -11.22
CA TYR A 63 -5.14 0.43 -9.85
C TYR A 63 -5.38 -0.87 -9.06
N LEU A 64 -6.59 -1.44 -9.16
CA LEU A 64 -6.93 -2.74 -8.57
C LEU A 64 -6.06 -3.87 -9.12
N LEU A 65 -5.81 -3.89 -10.43
CA LEU A 65 -4.96 -4.90 -11.06
C LEU A 65 -3.53 -4.83 -10.49
N VAL A 66 -2.97 -3.63 -10.32
CA VAL A 66 -1.63 -3.48 -9.71
C VAL A 66 -1.62 -3.91 -8.24
N ILE A 67 -2.66 -3.60 -7.46
CA ILE A 67 -2.79 -4.10 -6.09
C ILE A 67 -2.83 -5.64 -6.07
N PHE A 68 -3.61 -6.25 -6.98
CA PHE A 68 -3.71 -7.70 -7.09
C PHE A 68 -2.38 -8.33 -7.50
N LEU A 69 -1.64 -7.70 -8.42
CA LEU A 69 -0.29 -8.11 -8.79
C LEU A 69 0.66 -8.08 -7.59
N LEU A 70 0.62 -7.02 -6.78
CA LEU A 70 1.42 -6.92 -5.56
C LEU A 70 1.08 -8.03 -4.57
N LEU A 71 -0.20 -8.32 -4.36
CA LEU A 71 -0.64 -9.42 -3.50
C LEU A 71 -0.11 -10.77 -3.98
N ILE A 72 -0.17 -11.04 -5.29
CA ILE A 72 0.38 -12.27 -5.87
C ILE A 72 1.89 -12.33 -5.65
N ILE A 73 2.63 -11.25 -5.92
CA ILE A 73 4.08 -11.20 -5.71
C ILE A 73 4.40 -11.49 -4.24
N SER A 74 3.74 -10.81 -3.30
CA SER A 74 3.93 -11.04 -1.87
C SER A 74 3.61 -12.48 -1.46
N PHE A 75 2.53 -13.07 -1.99
CA PHE A 75 2.16 -14.46 -1.70
C PHE A 75 3.20 -15.47 -2.22
N VAL A 76 3.67 -15.30 -3.45
CA VAL A 76 4.71 -16.15 -4.05
C VAL A 76 6.01 -16.04 -3.24
N PHE A 77 6.40 -14.84 -2.83
CA PHE A 77 7.57 -14.62 -1.98
C PHE A 77 7.42 -15.28 -0.59
N ALA A 78 6.24 -15.19 0.02
CA ALA A 78 5.95 -15.86 1.29
C ALA A 78 6.06 -17.39 1.16
N LEU A 79 5.54 -17.96 0.06
CA LEU A 79 5.68 -19.38 -0.24
C LEU A 79 7.14 -19.80 -0.40
N ILE A 80 7.93 -19.03 -1.18
CA ILE A 80 9.36 -19.31 -1.38
C ILE A 80 10.11 -19.26 -0.03
N ASN A 81 9.84 -18.25 0.79
CA ASN A 81 10.42 -18.16 2.13
C ASN A 81 10.01 -19.33 3.03
N GLY A 82 8.74 -19.76 2.98
CA GLY A 82 8.24 -20.93 3.71
C GLY A 82 8.94 -22.22 3.28
N ILE A 83 9.13 -22.43 1.98
CA ILE A 83 9.83 -23.60 1.43
C ILE A 83 11.31 -23.56 1.87
N ILE A 84 12.02 -22.45 1.65
CA ILE A 84 13.44 -22.34 2.02
C ILE A 84 13.63 -22.54 3.53
N SER A 85 12.72 -22.02 4.34
CA SER A 85 12.73 -22.18 5.80
C SER A 85 12.66 -23.62 6.26
N SER A 86 11.95 -24.47 5.49
CA SER A 86 11.79 -25.90 5.79
C SER A 86 13.03 -26.73 5.48
N PHE A 87 13.88 -26.29 4.53
CA PHE A 87 15.07 -27.02 4.11
C PHE A 87 16.36 -26.56 4.80
N LEU A 88 16.52 -25.26 5.09
CA LEU A 88 17.71 -24.73 5.76
C LEU A 88 17.34 -23.72 6.88
N PRO A 89 17.06 -24.21 8.10
CA PRO A 89 16.72 -23.36 9.24
C PRO A 89 17.85 -22.39 9.63
N GLN A 90 19.10 -22.79 9.44
CA GLN A 90 20.29 -22.05 9.88
C GLN A 90 20.65 -20.87 8.96
N THR A 91 20.20 -20.86 7.70
CA THR A 91 20.46 -19.74 6.78
C THR A 91 19.32 -18.72 6.75
N MET A 92 18.24 -18.95 7.51
CA MET A 92 17.03 -18.10 7.57
C MET A 92 17.32 -16.60 7.61
N LEU A 93 18.33 -16.19 8.38
CA LEU A 93 18.61 -14.78 8.61
C LEU A 93 19.22 -14.12 7.36
N ILE A 94 20.20 -14.75 6.72
CA ILE A 94 20.87 -14.20 5.53
C ILE A 94 19.98 -14.36 4.29
N THR A 95 19.40 -15.55 4.10
CA THR A 95 18.52 -15.80 2.96
C THR A 95 17.24 -14.98 3.04
N GLY A 96 16.67 -14.79 4.25
CA GLY A 96 15.50 -13.93 4.46
C GLY A 96 15.77 -12.46 4.16
N ILE A 97 16.93 -11.92 4.57
CA ILE A 97 17.32 -10.54 4.27
C ILE A 97 17.45 -10.32 2.76
N ILE A 98 18.15 -11.22 2.05
CA ILE A 98 18.34 -11.11 0.60
C ILE A 98 17.00 -11.19 -0.13
N THR A 99 16.15 -12.15 0.24
CA THR A 99 14.83 -12.32 -0.37
C THR A 99 13.94 -11.09 -0.13
N ASN A 100 13.99 -10.50 1.07
CA ASN A 100 13.27 -9.26 1.37
C ASN A 100 13.80 -8.08 0.54
N LEU A 101 15.11 -7.94 0.36
CA LEU A 101 15.68 -6.89 -0.49
C LEU A 101 15.23 -7.01 -1.96
N ILE A 102 15.21 -8.23 -2.50
CA ILE A 102 14.70 -8.49 -3.86
C ILE A 102 13.21 -8.14 -3.94
N MET A 103 12.42 -8.56 -2.94
CA MET A 103 10.99 -8.22 -2.86
C MET A 103 10.79 -6.70 -2.86
N PHE A 104 11.58 -5.97 -2.07
CA PHE A 104 11.52 -4.51 -1.99
C PHE A 104 11.89 -3.83 -3.30
N TYR A 105 12.90 -4.34 -4.01
CA TYR A 105 13.25 -3.85 -5.34
C TYR A 105 12.06 -3.93 -6.31
N PHE A 106 11.37 -5.07 -6.34
CA PHE A 106 10.18 -5.25 -7.19
C PHE A 106 9.00 -4.39 -6.70
N LEU A 107 8.77 -4.33 -5.39
CA LEU A 107 7.72 -3.51 -4.78
C LEU A 107 7.88 -2.03 -5.15
N ILE A 108 9.10 -1.48 -5.10
CA ILE A 108 9.35 -0.08 -5.49
C ILE A 108 9.01 0.13 -6.97
N LYS A 109 9.51 -0.74 -7.85
CA LYS A 109 9.23 -0.63 -9.30
C LYS A 109 7.74 -0.70 -9.63
N VAL A 110 7.01 -1.57 -8.96
CA VAL A 110 5.56 -1.70 -9.16
C VAL A 110 4.82 -0.52 -8.53
N SER A 111 5.25 -0.06 -7.35
CA SER A 111 4.62 1.07 -6.65
C SER A 111 4.73 2.36 -7.46
N LEU A 112 5.83 2.57 -8.18
CA LEU A 112 6.01 3.73 -9.08
C LEU A 112 4.98 3.78 -10.23
N LYS A 113 4.22 2.71 -10.48
CA LYS A 113 3.12 2.73 -11.45
C LYS A 113 1.84 3.36 -10.91
N PHE A 114 1.65 3.41 -9.59
CA PHE A 114 0.43 3.99 -9.00
C PHE A 114 0.24 5.46 -9.35
N PRO A 115 1.27 6.34 -9.22
CA PRO A 115 1.12 7.73 -9.61
C PRO A 115 0.87 7.89 -11.12
N ALA A 116 1.56 7.12 -11.98
CA ALA A 116 1.36 7.12 -13.43
C ALA A 116 -0.10 6.79 -13.84
N ILE A 117 -0.67 5.75 -13.21
CA ILE A 117 -2.08 5.36 -13.40
C ILE A 117 -3.03 6.45 -12.91
N ALA A 118 -2.71 7.11 -11.80
CA ALA A 118 -3.55 8.17 -11.23
C ALA A 118 -3.64 9.40 -12.16
N ILE A 119 -2.57 9.73 -12.88
CA ILE A 119 -2.50 10.88 -13.80
C ILE A 119 -2.82 10.52 -15.26
N ASP A 120 -3.17 9.27 -15.57
CA ASP A 120 -3.43 8.78 -16.93
C ASP A 120 -2.25 8.92 -17.91
N ASN A 121 -1.03 8.98 -17.40
CA ASN A 121 0.14 9.06 -18.25
C ASN A 121 0.52 7.66 -18.75
N LYS A 122 0.91 7.52 -20.03
CA LYS A 122 1.40 6.23 -20.54
C LYS A 122 2.71 5.91 -19.81
N ASP A 123 2.82 4.68 -19.30
CA ASP A 123 3.97 4.12 -18.56
C ASP A 123 5.28 4.18 -19.38
N ASN A 124 5.81 5.38 -19.61
CA ASN A 124 7.02 5.59 -20.40
C ASN A 124 8.28 5.69 -19.53
N ILE A 125 8.14 5.65 -18.19
CA ILE A 125 9.28 5.68 -17.29
C ILE A 125 9.97 4.33 -17.38
N LYS A 126 11.06 4.27 -18.16
CA LYS A 126 12.00 3.16 -18.09
C LYS A 126 12.75 3.34 -16.78
N VAL A 127 12.28 2.64 -15.74
CA VAL A 127 12.91 2.66 -14.41
C VAL A 127 14.28 1.96 -14.48
N ASN A 128 15.26 2.68 -15.02
CA ASN A 128 16.68 2.33 -15.06
C ASN A 128 17.40 3.12 -13.96
N LEU A 129 16.94 2.92 -12.73
CA LEU A 129 17.54 3.55 -11.56
C LEU A 129 18.91 2.92 -11.28
N ALA A 130 19.90 3.76 -11.00
CA ALA A 130 21.14 3.29 -10.41
C ALA A 130 20.87 2.68 -9.02
N THR A 131 21.63 1.65 -8.62
CA THR A 131 21.42 0.92 -7.36
C THR A 131 21.37 1.83 -6.12
N GLY A 132 22.10 2.96 -6.13
CA GLY A 132 22.07 3.97 -5.06
C GLY A 132 20.79 4.83 -5.01
N GLN A 133 20.11 5.03 -6.14
CA GLN A 133 18.80 5.71 -6.16
C GLN A 133 17.71 4.76 -5.64
N ILE A 134 17.83 3.46 -5.89
CA ILE A 134 16.86 2.47 -5.37
C ILE A 134 16.95 2.35 -3.86
N SER A 135 18.15 2.40 -3.28
CA SER A 135 18.34 2.30 -1.83
C SER A 135 17.83 3.55 -1.08
N SER A 136 18.02 4.75 -1.65
CA SER A 136 17.45 5.99 -1.09
C SER A 136 15.94 6.02 -1.20
N LEU A 137 15.36 5.55 -2.32
CA LEU A 137 13.92 5.39 -2.47
C LEU A 137 13.34 4.37 -1.49
N PHE A 138 14.02 3.24 -1.28
CA PHE A 138 13.64 2.26 -0.27
C PHE A 138 13.59 2.87 1.13
N LEU A 139 14.59 3.68 1.49
CA LEU A 139 14.67 4.31 2.81
C LEU A 139 13.50 5.28 3.03
N ILE A 140 13.20 6.11 2.03
CA ILE A 140 12.18 7.16 2.12
C ILE A 140 10.75 6.58 2.03
N LEU A 141 10.49 5.65 1.09
CA LEU A 141 9.14 5.13 0.87
C LEU A 141 8.75 4.03 1.87
N VAL A 142 9.70 3.20 2.30
CA VAL A 142 9.40 1.98 3.04
C VAL A 142 9.93 2.07 4.45
N LEU A 143 11.23 2.31 4.63
CA LEU A 143 11.84 2.23 5.95
C LEU A 143 11.35 3.34 6.89
N PHE A 144 11.31 4.59 6.42
CA PHE A 144 10.91 5.72 7.23
C PHE A 144 9.44 5.65 7.70
N PRO A 145 8.44 5.42 6.82
CA PRO A 145 7.04 5.31 7.24
C PRO A 145 6.80 4.10 8.14
N PHE A 146 7.49 2.99 7.88
CA PHE A 146 7.40 1.79 8.71
C PHE A 146 7.94 2.01 10.12
N LEU A 147 9.17 2.51 10.25
CA LEU A 147 9.78 2.78 11.56
C LEU A 147 9.01 3.84 12.34
N PHE A 148 8.54 4.88 11.66
CA PHE A 148 7.73 5.93 12.28
C PHE A 148 6.39 5.37 12.80
N SER A 149 5.70 4.57 11.99
CA SER A 149 4.44 3.92 12.38
C SER A 149 4.61 2.97 13.55
N VAL A 150 5.55 2.02 13.45
CA VAL A 150 5.79 1.01 14.49
C VAL A 150 6.25 1.68 15.78
N GLY A 151 7.17 2.64 15.70
CA GLY A 151 7.67 3.37 16.87
C GLY A 151 6.57 4.13 17.60
N LEU A 152 5.74 4.89 16.88
CA LEU A 152 4.65 5.64 17.50
C LEU A 152 3.56 4.71 18.05
N VAL A 153 3.09 3.74 17.26
CA VAL A 153 2.06 2.80 17.70
C VAL A 153 2.52 2.05 18.95
N TYR A 154 3.79 1.64 19.01
CA TYR A 154 4.35 0.99 20.19
C TYR A 154 4.34 1.91 21.42
N ILE A 155 4.80 3.16 21.28
CA ILE A 155 4.76 4.15 22.38
C ILE A 155 3.33 4.35 22.88
N ILE A 156 2.35 4.38 21.97
CA ILE A 156 0.94 4.57 22.28
C ILE A 156 0.35 3.36 23.01
N GLN A 157 0.73 2.16 22.62
CA GLN A 157 0.31 0.93 23.29
C GLN A 157 0.87 0.82 24.72
N LEU A 158 2.03 1.44 25.01
CA LEU A 158 2.57 1.50 26.38
C LEU A 158 1.67 2.34 27.33
N LEU A 159 0.77 3.18 26.80
CA LEU A 159 -0.20 3.94 27.60
C LEU A 159 -1.47 3.12 27.95
N GLY A 160 -1.55 1.86 27.53
CA GLY A 160 -2.67 0.92 27.80
C GLY A 160 -3.66 0.80 26.64
N ASP A 161 -4.69 -0.04 26.79
CA ASP A 161 -5.72 -0.25 25.77
C ASP A 161 -7.02 0.47 26.15
N ASN A 162 -7.22 1.65 25.55
CA ASN A 162 -8.44 2.45 25.70
C ASN A 162 -8.97 2.86 24.31
N ILE A 163 -10.28 3.16 24.22
CA ILE A 163 -10.92 3.64 22.98
C ILE A 163 -10.18 4.86 22.38
N PHE A 164 -9.72 5.77 23.23
CA PHE A 164 -8.92 6.94 22.82
C PHE A 164 -7.60 6.53 22.14
N ILE A 165 -6.90 5.54 22.69
CA ILE A 165 -5.60 5.05 22.21
C ILE A 165 -5.77 4.32 20.88
N SER A 166 -6.85 3.56 20.72
CA SER A 166 -7.21 2.93 19.45
C SER A 166 -7.49 3.97 18.36
N THR A 167 -8.24 5.02 18.68
CA THR A 167 -8.55 6.12 17.75
C THR A 167 -7.29 6.88 17.34
N LEU A 168 -6.39 7.14 18.30
CA LEU A 168 -5.13 7.83 18.04
C LEU A 168 -4.17 6.99 17.18
N SER A 169 -4.14 5.67 17.41
CA SER A 169 -3.38 4.72 16.58
C SER A 169 -3.89 4.71 15.13
N PHE A 170 -5.21 4.72 14.94
CA PHE A 170 -5.82 4.82 13.62
C PHE A 170 -5.43 6.13 12.90
N LEU A 171 -5.47 7.27 13.60
CA LEU A 171 -5.07 8.57 13.01
C LEU A 171 -3.61 8.56 12.56
N ILE A 172 -2.71 7.97 13.34
CA ILE A 172 -1.29 7.87 12.95
C ILE A 172 -1.11 7.00 11.73
N GLN A 173 -1.79 5.84 11.68
CA GLN A 173 -1.75 4.99 10.49
C GLN A 173 -2.29 5.70 9.25
N PHE A 174 -3.35 6.51 9.41
CA PHE A 174 -3.89 7.34 8.34
C PHE A 174 -2.86 8.38 7.85
N PHE A 175 -2.21 9.11 8.77
CA PHE A 175 -1.15 10.08 8.42
C PHE A 175 0.05 9.42 7.76
N VAL A 176 0.48 8.26 8.25
CA VAL A 176 1.57 7.49 7.64
C VAL A 176 1.20 7.05 6.22
N SER A 177 -0.01 6.53 6.03
CA SER A 177 -0.50 6.13 4.70
C SER A 177 -0.51 7.33 3.74
N TYR A 178 -1.01 8.48 4.20
CA TYR A 178 -1.00 9.72 3.42
C TYR A 178 0.42 10.13 3.02
N TRP A 179 1.35 10.14 4.00
CA TRP A 179 2.74 10.49 3.76
C TRP A 179 3.44 9.55 2.76
N SER A 180 3.16 8.25 2.83
CA SER A 180 3.70 7.26 1.88
C SER A 180 3.20 7.52 0.45
N ILE A 181 1.92 7.85 0.28
CA ILE A 181 1.34 8.18 -1.04
C ILE A 181 1.95 9.45 -1.62
N VAL A 182 2.11 10.49 -0.79
CA VAL A 182 2.77 11.74 -1.19
C VAL A 182 4.22 11.49 -1.58
N SER A 183 4.99 10.78 -0.75
CA SER A 183 6.40 10.46 -1.02
C SER A 183 6.58 9.69 -2.32
N LEU A 184 5.70 8.71 -2.59
CA LEU A 184 5.68 7.95 -3.84
C LEU A 184 5.36 8.85 -5.06
N SER A 185 4.47 9.83 -4.90
CA SER A 185 4.13 10.79 -5.96
C SER A 185 5.30 11.72 -6.30
N LEU A 186 5.97 12.25 -5.28
CA LEU A 186 7.13 13.12 -5.44
C LEU A 186 8.29 12.37 -6.09
N CYS A 187 8.54 11.14 -5.65
CA CYS A 187 9.54 10.28 -6.30
C CYS A 187 9.25 10.09 -7.79
N HIS A 188 7.99 9.86 -8.15
CA HIS A 188 7.62 9.71 -9.56
C HIS A 188 7.86 11.01 -10.36
N GLN A 189 7.61 12.19 -9.79
CA GLN A 189 7.91 13.47 -10.44
C GLN A 189 9.42 13.66 -10.68
N GLU A 190 10.24 13.37 -9.67
CA GLU A 190 11.71 13.50 -9.78
C GLU A 190 12.29 12.54 -10.82
N LEU A 191 11.71 11.36 -10.98
CA LEU A 191 12.15 10.43 -12.04
C LEU A 191 11.71 10.91 -13.43
N GLN A 192 10.52 11.48 -13.54
CA GLN A 192 10.07 12.07 -14.80
C GLN A 192 10.87 13.29 -15.22
N SER A 193 11.35 14.10 -14.28
CA SER A 193 12.20 15.26 -14.60
C SER A 193 13.59 14.86 -15.09
N GLN A 194 14.16 13.78 -14.55
CA GLN A 194 15.47 13.25 -14.96
C GLN A 194 15.48 12.58 -16.34
N ASP A 195 14.37 11.98 -16.77
CA ASP A 195 14.25 11.38 -18.12
C ASP A 195 14.16 12.44 -19.25
N ILE A 196 13.93 13.72 -18.90
CA ILE A 196 13.77 14.84 -19.86
C ILE A 196 15.08 15.64 -20.02
N SER A 197 16.06 15.48 -19.12
CA SER A 197 17.38 16.13 -19.20
C SER A 197 18.40 15.29 -19.96
#